data_AF-A0AAJ6GVC3-F1
#
_entry.id   AF-A0AAJ6GVC3-F1
#
_cell.length_a   1.000
_cell.length_b   1.000
_cell.length_c   1.000
_cell.angle_alpha   90.00
_cell.angle_beta   90.00
_cell.angle_gamma   90.00
#
_symmetry.space_group_name_H-M   'P 1'
#
loop_
_entity.id
_entity.type
_entity.pdbx_description
1 polymer ?
#
loop_
_entity_poly.entity_id
_entity_poly.type
_entity_poly.pdbx_seq_one_letter_code
_entity_poly.pdbx_strand_id
1 'polypeptide(L)' 'MNQKSKIHNRTLKASSSLDWDELHFREELLTHCVEEFLKKGFGLDSHLEQALDGYRAGRYDMSALQREIMRPYLH' A
#
# COMPACT_ATOMS: atom_id res chain seq x y z
N MET A 1 8.09 27.53 -32.83
CA MET A 1 7.51 26.19 -32.61
C MET A 1 7.50 25.92 -31.11
N ASN A 2 6.36 26.14 -30.43
CA ASN A 2 6.24 25.94 -28.99
C ASN A 2 5.49 24.65 -28.70
N GLN A 3 6.20 23.67 -28.11
CA GLN A 3 5.62 22.45 -27.57
C GLN A 3 4.73 22.81 -26.38
N LYS A 4 3.41 22.87 -26.61
CA LYS A 4 2.44 22.87 -25.51
C LYS A 4 2.30 21.45 -25.00
N SER A 5 3.16 21.09 -24.05
CA SER A 5 3.05 19.88 -23.26
C SER A 5 1.65 19.77 -22.69
N LYS A 6 0.93 18.77 -23.18
CA LYS A 6 -0.41 18.37 -22.76
C LYS A 6 -0.28 17.89 -21.31
N ILE A 7 -0.51 18.81 -20.37
CA ILE A 7 -0.60 18.49 -18.94
C ILE A 7 -1.80 17.55 -18.83
N HIS A 8 -1.52 16.27 -18.65
CA HIS A 8 -2.52 15.27 -18.35
C HIS A 8 -3.07 15.64 -16.99
N ASN A 9 -4.25 16.27 -17.00
CA ASN A 9 -5.13 16.36 -15.85
C ASN A 9 -5.48 14.93 -15.45
N ARG A 10 -4.62 14.31 -14.63
CA ARG A 10 -4.97 13.14 -13.85
C ARG A 10 -5.97 13.65 -12.82
N THR A 11 -7.22 13.65 -13.23
CA THR A 11 -8.37 13.85 -12.36
C THR A 11 -8.18 12.92 -11.16
N LEU A 12 -7.85 13.51 -10.02
CA LEU A 12 -7.90 12.89 -8.71
C LEU A 12 -9.37 12.54 -8.46
N LYS A 13 -9.81 11.41 -9.01
CA LYS A 13 -11.08 10.81 -8.64
C LYS A 13 -10.81 10.02 -7.37
N ALA A 14 -10.87 10.73 -6.26
CA ALA A 14 -11.22 10.12 -4.99
C ALA A 14 -12.50 9.29 -5.20
N SER A 15 -12.54 8.10 -4.58
CA SER A 15 -13.68 7.17 -4.57
C SER A 15 -13.86 6.31 -5.84
N SER A 16 -12.89 5.46 -6.15
CA SER A 16 -13.19 4.21 -6.87
C SER A 16 -12.81 3.05 -5.96
N SER A 17 -13.75 2.12 -5.76
CA SER A 17 -13.46 0.76 -5.30
C SER A 17 -12.14 0.30 -5.90
N LEU A 18 -11.26 -0.32 -5.11
CA LEU A 18 -10.08 -0.97 -5.68
C LEU A 18 -10.56 -1.87 -6.82
N ASP A 19 -9.94 -1.72 -7.99
CA ASP A 19 -10.21 -2.62 -9.09
C ASP A 19 -9.67 -4.02 -8.73
N TRP A 20 -10.24 -5.06 -9.32
CA TRP A 20 -9.86 -6.45 -9.04
C TRP A 20 -8.37 -6.70 -9.30
N ASP A 21 -7.79 -6.06 -10.32
CA ASP A 21 -6.36 -6.16 -10.60
C ASP A 21 -5.51 -5.56 -9.46
N GLU A 22 -5.97 -4.46 -8.86
CA GLU A 22 -5.25 -3.82 -7.75
C GLU A 22 -5.38 -4.64 -6.47
N LEU A 23 -6.54 -5.22 -6.20
CA LEU A 23 -6.73 -6.15 -5.07
C LEU A 23 -5.83 -7.37 -5.20
N HIS A 24 -5.80 -8.00 -6.38
CA HIS A 24 -4.95 -9.16 -6.64
C HIS A 24 -3.47 -8.82 -6.46
N PHE A 25 -3.02 -7.70 -7.04
CA PHE A 25 -1.65 -7.23 -6.89
C PHE A 25 -1.27 -7.00 -5.42
N ARG A 26 -2.16 -6.36 -4.63
CA ARG A 26 -1.92 -6.13 -3.20
C ARG A 26 -1.82 -7.44 -2.43
N GLU A 27 -2.67 -8.41 -2.73
CA GLU A 27 -2.66 -9.74 -2.12
C GLU A 27 -1.34 -10.49 -2.37
N GLU A 28 -0.90 -10.54 -3.63
CA GLU A 28 0.35 -11.19 -4.03
C GLU A 28 1.57 -10.53 -3.38
N LEU A 29 1.61 -9.18 -3.41
CA LEU A 29 2.69 -8.41 -2.81
C LEU A 29 2.79 -8.68 -1.31
N LEU A 30 1.66 -8.62 -0.58
CA LEU A 30 1.64 -8.84 0.86
C LEU A 30 2.02 -10.27 1.22
N THR A 31 1.53 -11.26 0.48
CA THR A 31 1.87 -12.67 0.68
C THR A 31 3.38 -12.87 0.57
N HIS A 32 3.99 -12.36 -0.50
CA HIS A 32 5.44 -12.47 -0.69
C HIS A 32 6.22 -11.73 0.39
N CYS A 33 5.81 -10.50 0.76
CA CYS A 33 6.46 -9.75 1.82
C CYS A 33 6.41 -10.45 3.18
N VAL A 34 5.25 -11.01 3.55
CA VAL A 34 5.06 -11.74 4.81
C VAL A 34 5.90 -13.02 4.81
N GLU A 35 5.90 -13.79 3.73
CA GLU A 35 6.73 -14.99 3.61
C GLU A 35 8.22 -14.68 3.79
N GLU A 36 8.72 -13.64 3.13
CA GLU A 36 10.12 -13.23 3.25
C GLU A 36 10.46 -12.69 4.66
N PHE A 37 9.51 -12.01 5.31
CA PHE A 37 9.66 -11.58 6.71
C PHE A 37 9.81 -12.78 7.65
N LEU A 38 8.91 -13.75 7.53
CA LEU A 38 8.89 -14.95 8.36
C LEU A 38 10.12 -15.83 8.09
N LYS A 39 10.54 -16.00 6.84
CA LYS A 39 11.77 -16.72 6.46
C LYS A 39 13.03 -16.11 7.09
N LYS A 40 13.05 -14.79 7.28
CA LYS A 40 14.15 -14.08 7.95
C LYS A 40 14.06 -14.14 9.47
N GLY A 41 13.06 -14.81 10.03
CA GLY A 41 12.87 -14.98 11.47
C GLY A 41 12.22 -13.78 12.16
N PHE A 42 11.66 -12.83 11.41
CA PHE A 42 10.89 -11.73 11.99
C PHE A 42 9.48 -12.21 12.32
N GLY A 43 8.99 -11.85 13.51
CA GLY A 43 7.58 -12.02 13.87
C GLY A 43 6.72 -10.92 13.24
N LEU A 44 5.44 -11.23 13.01
CA LEU A 44 4.41 -10.24 12.74
C LEU A 44 3.73 -9.91 14.07
N ASP A 45 3.91 -8.69 14.56
CA ASP A 45 3.14 -8.20 15.70
C ASP A 45 1.75 -7.72 15.25
N SER A 46 0.84 -7.57 16.22
CA SER A 46 -0.55 -7.20 15.93
C SER A 46 -0.71 -5.83 15.28
N HIS A 47 0.23 -4.90 15.48
CA HIS A 47 0.19 -3.59 14.82
C HIS A 47 0.57 -3.71 13.35
N LEU A 48 1.63 -4.48 13.05
CA LEU A 48 2.03 -4.76 11.68
C LEU A 48 0.93 -5.53 10.93
N GLU A 49 0.31 -6.55 11.53
CA GLU A 49 -0.81 -7.28 10.93
C GLU A 49 -1.98 -6.35 10.57
N GLN A 50 -2.40 -5.49 11.50
CA GLN A 50 -3.47 -4.52 11.26
C GLN A 50 -3.12 -3.53 10.16
N ALA A 51 -1.86 -3.09 10.11
CA ALA A 51 -1.38 -2.20 9.06
C ALA A 51 -1.41 -2.87 7.68
N LEU A 52 -1.00 -4.13 7.57
CA LEU A 52 -1.04 -4.86 6.30
C LEU A 52 -2.49 -5.12 5.85
N ASP A 53 -3.38 -5.49 6.78
CA ASP A 53 -4.80 -5.71 6.48
C ASP A 53 -5.52 -4.43 6.02
N GLY A 54 -5.19 -3.27 6.60
CA GLY A 54 -5.72 -2.00 6.13
C GLY A 54 -5.29 -1.66 4.69
N TYR A 55 -4.04 -1.98 4.32
CA TYR A 55 -3.56 -1.84 2.95
C TYR A 55 -4.24 -2.84 2.01
N ARG A 56 -4.36 -4.11 2.40
CA ARG A 56 -5.09 -5.16 1.66
C ARG A 56 -6.52 -4.74 1.34
N ALA A 57 -7.23 -4.18 2.33
CA ALA A 57 -8.60 -3.72 2.20
C ALA A 57 -8.76 -2.39 1.44
N GLY A 58 -7.66 -1.79 0.97
CA GLY A 58 -7.71 -0.52 0.25
C GLY A 58 -8.06 0.69 1.10
N ARG A 59 -7.92 0.60 2.43
CA ARG A 59 -8.16 1.75 3.32
C ARG A 59 -7.16 2.87 3.06
N TYR A 60 -5.98 2.53 2.52
CA TYR A 60 -4.93 3.48 2.19
C TYR A 60 -3.95 2.93 1.13
N ASP A 61 -3.10 3.82 0.62
CA ASP A 61 -2.01 3.53 -0.30
C ASP A 61 -0.71 3.10 0.41
N MET A 62 0.33 2.80 -0.37
CA MET A 62 1.62 2.32 0.13
C MET A 62 2.32 3.35 1.04
N SER A 63 2.21 4.65 0.72
CA SER A 63 2.84 5.71 1.51
C SER A 63 2.18 5.87 2.89
N ALA A 64 0.87 5.67 2.97
CA ALA A 64 0.15 5.60 4.23
C ALA A 64 0.43 4.28 4.99
N LEU A 65 0.57 3.13 4.31
CA LEU A 65 1.01 1.88 4.94
C LEU A 65 2.36 2.07 5.65
N GLN A 66 3.34 2.68 4.97
CA GLN A 66 4.65 2.95 5.55
C GLN A 66 4.56 3.82 6.82
N ARG A 67 3.68 4.82 6.82
CA ARG A 67 3.45 5.67 7.99
C ARG A 67 2.80 4.91 9.15
N GLU A 68 1.81 4.06 8.86
CA GLU A 68 1.19 3.23 9.91
C GLU A 68 2.21 2.26 10.50
N ILE A 69 3.02 1.57 9.69
CA ILE A 69 4.09 0.68 10.19
C ILE A 69 5.09 1.44 11.08
N MET A 70 5.48 2.66 10.68
CA MET A 70 6.45 3.46 11.42
C MET A 70 5.86 4.13 12.67
N ARG A 71 4.53 4.22 12.78
CA ARG A 71 3.83 4.96 13.83
C ARG A 71 4.29 4.68 15.26
N PRO A 72 4.59 3.43 15.67
CA PRO A 72 5.09 3.13 17.02
C PRO A 72 6.50 3.69 17.29
N TYR A 73 7.21 4.13 16.27
CA TYR A 73 8.62 4.56 16.34
C TYR A 73 8.82 6.06 16.14
N LEU A 74 7.77 6.83 15.82
CA LEU A 74 7.83 8.26 15.47
C LEU A 74 7.76 9.20 16.69
N HIS A 75 8.36 8.81 17.82
CA HIS A 75 8.40 9.65 19.04
C HIS A 75 9.29 10.89 18.88
#